data_AF-A0A954SM55-F1
#
_entry.id   AF-A0A954SM55-F1
#
_cell.length_a   1.000
_cell.length_b   1.000
_cell.length_c   1.000
_cell.angle_alpha   90.00
_cell.angle_beta   90.00
_cell.angle_gamma   90.00
#
_symmetry.space_group_name_H-M   'P 1'
#
loop_
_entity.id
_entity.type
_entity.pdbx_description
1 polymer ?
#
loop_
_entity_poly.entity_id
_entity_poly.type
_entity_poly.pdbx_seq_one_letter_code
_entity_poly.pdbx_strand_id
1 'polypeptide(L)'
;MSQPRPAAVRNGGTSSPSGRAGGAGTLVNWMRFQLRWITLPSWGVSIVLHLLLGMAFLAISQSPGCRGDFGGEQGEEFRAVGIRERAPSPVEADTNQPSEVEAPPQAVPQRAPAVASMIPNQPPVPLTLPSNLLPAPPVIGAGAPAAFDATQFSNVIQPNTQASPPAGGGTVNGPAERRTSFLGISDVGRRFVYVIDRSSSMEEDGRLRAAKTDLLASLDKLNESQQFQIIFYNAYPTVLKPRNDRFDMFFGTDAQRLQVSDQLRSIVPDGGTRHFPALIQALKFKPDVIFLLTDGAAESALSSRELDDLRVRNGGGARIHCIEFGRGSKSVNGASAASGNYLDRLARENQGQYVYRDVTQFRLRE
;
A
#
# COMPACT_ATOMS: atom_id res chain seq x y z
N MET A 1 79.71 49.07 39.33
CA MET A 1 80.22 47.72 39.65
C MET A 1 80.01 46.82 38.43
N SER A 2 81.07 46.12 38.02
CA SER A 2 81.15 44.99 37.08
C SER A 2 80.91 45.21 35.57
N GLN A 3 82.03 45.08 34.84
CA GLN A 3 82.22 44.85 33.39
C GLN A 3 81.69 43.46 32.91
N PRO A 4 82.01 42.93 31.70
CA PRO A 4 82.07 43.44 30.31
C PRO A 4 81.32 42.54 29.27
N ARG A 5 81.38 42.91 27.97
CA ARG A 5 81.09 42.08 26.77
C ARG A 5 81.94 40.78 26.71
N PRO A 6 81.56 39.75 25.90
CA PRO A 6 82.17 39.59 24.56
C PRO A 6 81.36 38.88 23.43
N ALA A 7 81.74 39.25 22.21
CA ALA A 7 81.92 38.55 20.92
C ALA A 7 81.38 37.13 20.57
N ALA A 8 80.75 37.07 19.38
CA ALA A 8 81.13 36.33 18.15
C ALA A 8 80.77 34.85 17.87
N VAL A 9 80.66 34.60 16.54
CA VAL A 9 80.82 33.35 15.72
C VAL A 9 79.50 32.64 15.31
N ARG A 10 79.23 32.16 14.08
CA ARG A 10 79.70 32.28 12.67
C ARG A 10 78.87 31.28 11.80
N ASN A 11 78.89 31.45 10.47
CA ASN A 11 78.53 30.52 9.36
C ASN A 11 77.02 30.44 8.97
N GLY A 12 76.63 30.42 7.69
CA GLY A 12 77.34 30.44 6.41
C GLY A 12 76.34 30.26 5.24
N GLY A 13 76.74 30.61 4.01
CA GLY A 13 76.05 30.16 2.79
C GLY A 13 75.76 31.21 1.71
N THR A 14 76.81 31.69 1.04
CA THR A 14 76.80 32.22 -0.35
C THR A 14 76.64 31.03 -1.32
N SER A 15 76.24 31.06 -2.60
CA SER A 15 76.33 32.03 -3.70
C SER A 15 75.74 31.34 -4.95
N SER A 16 75.07 32.09 -5.84
CA SER A 16 74.84 31.72 -7.27
C SER A 16 76.19 31.70 -8.04
N PRO A 17 76.32 31.14 -9.27
CA PRO A 17 75.80 31.79 -10.48
C PRO A 17 75.47 30.87 -11.69
N SER A 18 75.01 31.56 -12.75
CA SER A 18 74.59 31.18 -14.11
C SER A 18 75.58 30.40 -15.00
N GLY A 19 75.03 29.62 -15.94
CA GLY A 19 75.72 29.14 -17.15
C GLY A 19 74.74 28.54 -18.17
N ARG A 20 74.84 28.97 -19.44
CA ARG A 20 73.95 28.64 -20.58
C ARG A 20 74.68 27.73 -21.58
N ALA A 21 73.90 26.91 -22.30
CA ALA A 21 74.17 26.23 -23.58
C ALA A 21 74.59 24.74 -23.56
N GLY A 22 73.93 23.94 -24.40
CA GLY A 22 74.50 22.71 -24.97
C GLY A 22 73.59 21.47 -25.03
N GLY A 23 72.90 21.28 -26.16
CA GLY A 23 72.66 19.99 -26.82
C GLY A 23 72.17 18.77 -26.03
N ALA A 24 70.85 18.55 -25.99
CA ALA A 24 70.27 17.20 -25.87
C ALA A 24 68.87 17.14 -26.53
N GLY A 25 68.72 17.74 -27.71
CA GLY A 25 67.62 17.43 -28.61
C GLY A 25 68.10 16.36 -29.58
N THR A 26 67.59 15.13 -29.48
CA THR A 26 67.30 14.22 -30.62
C THR A 26 66.88 12.80 -30.21
N LEU A 27 67.10 12.35 -28.96
CA LEU A 27 66.80 10.94 -28.60
C LEU A 27 65.52 10.69 -27.78
N VAL A 28 64.87 11.72 -27.23
CA VAL A 28 63.60 11.54 -26.45
C VAL A 28 62.35 11.92 -27.25
N ASN A 29 62.51 12.43 -28.48
CA ASN A 29 61.37 12.91 -29.30
C ASN A 29 60.73 11.84 -30.20
N TRP A 30 61.30 10.64 -30.33
CA TRP A 30 60.77 9.62 -31.25
C TRP A 30 59.73 8.68 -30.61
N MET A 31 59.66 8.60 -29.28
CA MET A 31 58.72 7.71 -28.56
C MET A 31 57.41 8.36 -28.10
N ARG A 32 57.12 9.60 -28.51
CA ARG A 32 55.86 10.31 -28.17
C ARG A 32 54.92 10.55 -29.35
N PHE A 33 55.20 9.97 -30.51
CA PHE A 33 54.46 10.29 -31.75
C PHE A 33 53.62 9.13 -32.32
N GLN A 34 53.15 8.19 -31.49
CA GLN A 34 52.25 7.12 -31.93
C GLN A 34 51.04 6.89 -31.01
N LEU A 35 50.60 7.90 -30.25
CA LEU A 35 49.34 7.83 -29.48
C LEU A 35 48.57 9.17 -29.47
N ARG A 36 48.50 9.84 -30.63
CA ARG A 36 47.58 10.96 -30.89
C ARG A 36 46.55 10.55 -31.94
N TRP A 37 45.85 9.46 -31.69
CA TRP A 37 44.68 9.12 -32.48
C TRP A 37 43.52 8.90 -31.51
N ILE A 38 42.60 9.86 -31.55
CA ILE A 38 41.24 9.84 -30.97
C ILE A 38 41.15 10.16 -29.46
N THR A 39 41.53 11.39 -29.07
CA THR A 39 40.83 12.07 -27.97
C THR A 39 39.57 12.70 -28.55
N LEU A 40 38.56 11.87 -28.89
CA LEU A 40 37.22 12.39 -29.13
C LEU A 40 36.77 13.04 -27.82
N PRO A 41 36.38 14.31 -27.83
CA PRO A 41 35.85 14.91 -26.62
C PRO A 41 34.60 14.12 -26.21
N SER A 42 34.45 13.85 -24.91
CA SER A 42 33.42 12.98 -24.35
C SER A 42 32.00 13.36 -24.78
N TRP A 43 31.76 14.65 -25.07
CA TRP A 43 30.49 15.13 -25.61
C TRP A 43 30.19 14.56 -27.01
N GLY A 44 31.19 14.33 -27.86
CA GLY A 44 31.00 13.77 -29.19
C GLY A 44 30.55 12.31 -29.16
N VAL A 45 31.14 11.50 -28.26
CA VAL A 45 30.72 10.10 -28.05
C VAL A 45 29.30 10.05 -27.49
N SER A 46 28.94 10.96 -26.58
CA SER A 46 27.59 11.05 -26.02
C SER A 46 26.54 11.40 -27.08
N ILE A 47 26.82 12.37 -27.96
CA ILE A 47 25.89 12.74 -29.04
C ILE A 47 25.69 11.56 -30.00
N VAL A 48 26.76 10.86 -30.39
CA VAL A 48 26.66 9.69 -31.27
C VAL A 48 25.82 8.59 -30.62
N LEU A 49 26.00 8.32 -29.32
CA LEU A 49 25.19 7.35 -28.59
C LEU A 49 23.69 7.72 -28.57
N HIS A 50 23.37 8.99 -28.29
CA HIS A 50 21.98 9.45 -28.25
C HIS A 50 21.33 9.42 -29.64
N LEU A 51 22.07 9.75 -30.70
CA LEU A 51 21.59 9.64 -32.08
C LEU A 51 21.32 8.19 -32.48
N LEU A 52 22.19 7.25 -32.09
CA LEU A 52 21.97 5.82 -32.32
C LEU A 52 20.75 5.30 -31.54
N LEU A 53 20.57 5.72 -30.29
CA LEU A 53 19.43 5.33 -29.47
C LEU A 53 18.12 5.90 -30.03
N GLY A 54 18.12 7.16 -30.47
CA GLY A 54 16.98 7.80 -31.12
C GLY A 54 16.63 7.15 -32.45
N MET A 55 17.64 6.79 -33.26
CA MET A 55 17.43 6.06 -34.52
C MET A 55 16.88 4.66 -34.28
N ALA A 56 17.36 3.94 -33.25
CA ALA A 56 16.81 2.65 -32.86
C ALA A 56 15.35 2.76 -32.39
N PHE A 57 15.02 3.79 -31.59
CA PHE A 57 13.65 4.05 -31.17
C PHE A 57 12.73 4.38 -32.36
N LEU A 58 13.19 5.18 -33.31
CA LEU A 58 12.49 5.45 -34.57
C LEU A 58 12.30 4.19 -35.40
N ALA A 59 13.34 3.36 -35.54
CA ALA A 59 13.24 2.09 -36.25
C ALA A 59 12.26 1.11 -35.59
N ILE A 60 12.21 1.06 -34.25
CA ILE A 60 11.26 0.21 -33.52
C ILE A 60 9.82 0.76 -33.64
N SER A 61 9.63 2.08 -33.59
CA SER A 61 8.29 2.69 -33.74
C SER A 61 7.75 2.66 -35.16
N GLN A 62 8.63 2.60 -36.16
CA GLN A 62 8.27 2.41 -37.57
C GLN A 62 8.26 0.92 -37.97
N SER A 63 8.80 0.03 -37.13
CA SER A 63 8.68 -1.41 -37.36
C SER A 63 7.20 -1.81 -37.28
N PRO A 64 6.65 -2.50 -38.29
CA PRO A 64 5.32 -3.07 -38.21
C PRO A 64 5.34 -4.24 -37.22
N GLY A 65 5.35 -3.93 -35.93
CA GLY A 65 5.09 -4.89 -34.88
C GLY A 65 3.63 -5.32 -35.00
N CYS A 66 3.41 -6.54 -35.49
CA CYS A 66 2.16 -7.31 -35.48
C CYS A 66 0.89 -6.49 -35.20
N ARG A 67 0.58 -5.58 -36.13
CA ARG A 67 -0.74 -4.95 -36.22
C ARG A 67 -1.62 -6.03 -36.82
N GLY A 68 -2.45 -6.65 -35.98
CA GLY A 68 -3.39 -7.68 -36.41
C GLY A 68 -4.13 -7.19 -37.65
N ASP A 69 -3.80 -7.81 -38.76
CA ASP A 69 -4.46 -7.66 -40.04
C ASP A 69 -5.85 -8.28 -39.90
N PHE A 70 -6.85 -7.42 -39.69
CA PHE A 70 -8.18 -7.67 -40.18
C PHE A 70 -8.47 -6.57 -41.21
N GLY A 71 -7.89 -6.75 -42.40
CA GLY A 71 -8.42 -6.17 -43.61
C GLY A 71 -9.88 -6.60 -43.79
N GLY A 72 -10.78 -5.65 -43.60
CA GLY A 72 -12.21 -5.75 -43.84
C GLY A 72 -12.71 -4.36 -44.20
N GLU A 73 -12.58 -4.07 -45.48
CA GLU A 73 -12.97 -2.85 -46.18
C GLU A 73 -14.37 -2.32 -45.82
N GLN A 74 -14.43 -0.98 -45.79
CA GLN A 74 -15.57 -0.12 -46.10
C GLN A 74 -16.74 -0.04 -45.11
N GLY A 75 -17.03 1.20 -44.73
CA GLY A 75 -18.41 1.66 -44.58
C GLY A 75 -18.89 1.79 -43.14
N GLU A 76 -19.27 3.02 -42.80
CA GLU A 76 -20.01 3.35 -41.59
C GLU A 76 -21.26 2.49 -41.43
N GLU A 77 -21.49 1.86 -40.27
CA GLU A 77 -22.84 1.74 -39.72
C GLU A 77 -22.84 1.25 -38.27
N PHE A 78 -23.99 1.46 -37.64
CA PHE A 78 -24.27 1.58 -36.22
C PHE A 78 -24.16 0.30 -35.37
N ARG A 79 -24.15 0.54 -34.06
CA ARG A 79 -24.36 -0.41 -32.95
C ARG A 79 -25.31 -1.58 -33.31
N ALA A 80 -24.83 -2.79 -33.08
CA ALA A 80 -25.69 -3.93 -32.76
C ALA A 80 -25.07 -4.73 -31.61
N VAL A 81 -25.65 -4.59 -30.41
CA VAL A 81 -25.41 -5.48 -29.27
C VAL A 81 -26.11 -6.79 -29.59
N GLY A 82 -25.33 -7.81 -29.96
CA GLY A 82 -25.82 -9.18 -30.14
C GLY A 82 -25.60 -10.01 -28.89
N ILE A 83 -26.66 -10.24 -28.10
CA ILE A 83 -26.68 -11.24 -27.03
C ILE A 83 -26.58 -12.61 -27.71
N ARG A 84 -25.57 -13.42 -27.37
CA ARG A 84 -25.53 -14.84 -27.74
C ARG A 84 -25.97 -15.69 -26.57
N GLU A 85 -27.14 -16.29 -26.69
CA GLU A 85 -27.54 -17.43 -25.88
C GLU A 85 -26.67 -18.64 -26.25
N ARG A 86 -26.08 -19.28 -25.25
CA ARG A 86 -25.39 -20.56 -25.41
C ARG A 86 -26.32 -21.67 -24.93
N ALA A 87 -27.04 -22.28 -25.86
CA ALA A 87 -27.69 -23.57 -25.66
C ALA A 87 -26.71 -24.71 -26.01
N PRO A 88 -26.80 -25.88 -25.34
CA PRO A 88 -25.75 -26.90 -25.31
C PRO A 88 -25.76 -27.79 -26.56
N SER A 89 -24.59 -28.01 -27.15
CA SER A 89 -24.42 -28.99 -28.23
C SER A 89 -24.28 -30.42 -27.67
N PRO A 90 -24.76 -31.43 -28.41
CA PRO A 90 -24.87 -32.80 -27.93
C PRO A 90 -23.55 -33.56 -28.00
N VAL A 91 -23.52 -34.60 -27.17
CA VAL A 91 -22.56 -35.70 -27.11
C VAL A 91 -22.49 -36.42 -28.46
N GLU A 92 -21.28 -36.54 -29.03
CA GLU A 92 -20.94 -37.65 -29.92
C GLU A 92 -19.81 -38.45 -29.29
N ALA A 93 -20.07 -39.76 -29.20
CA ALA A 93 -19.20 -40.76 -28.66
C ALA A 93 -18.27 -41.34 -29.73
N ASP A 94 -17.19 -41.93 -29.20
CA ASP A 94 -16.61 -43.22 -29.59
C ASP A 94 -15.29 -43.16 -30.37
N THR A 95 -14.19 -43.59 -29.73
CA THR A 95 -13.59 -44.92 -30.01
C THR A 95 -12.40 -45.19 -29.06
N ASN A 96 -12.59 -46.24 -28.27
CA ASN A 96 -11.68 -47.14 -27.53
C ASN A 96 -10.16 -47.12 -27.79
N GLN A 97 -9.40 -47.19 -26.67
CA GLN A 97 -8.45 -48.28 -26.36
C GLN A 97 -8.18 -48.35 -24.84
N PRO A 98 -8.35 -49.50 -24.16
CA PRO A 98 -8.03 -49.65 -22.74
C PRO A 98 -6.71 -50.39 -22.51
N SER A 99 -5.92 -49.95 -21.51
CA SER A 99 -4.80 -50.71 -20.95
C SER A 99 -5.22 -51.45 -19.68
N GLU A 100 -4.85 -52.71 -19.68
CA GLU A 100 -5.09 -53.77 -18.69
C GLU A 100 -4.02 -53.73 -17.60
N VAL A 101 -4.43 -53.67 -16.33
CA VAL A 101 -3.64 -54.20 -15.20
C VAL A 101 -4.60 -54.86 -14.21
N GLU A 102 -4.29 -56.13 -13.97
CA GLU A 102 -4.99 -57.14 -13.21
C GLU A 102 -4.61 -57.13 -11.72
N ALA A 103 -5.60 -57.27 -10.83
CA ALA A 103 -5.44 -57.70 -9.43
C ALA A 103 -6.76 -58.36 -8.92
N PRO A 104 -6.74 -59.56 -8.32
CA PRO A 104 -7.95 -60.32 -7.93
C PRO A 104 -8.16 -60.37 -6.39
N PRO A 105 -9.16 -61.10 -5.83
CA PRO A 105 -10.59 -60.81 -5.91
C PRO A 105 -11.35 -60.84 -4.55
N GLN A 106 -12.50 -60.14 -4.54
CA GLN A 106 -13.80 -60.46 -3.90
C GLN A 106 -13.96 -60.79 -2.41
N ALA A 107 -14.81 -59.99 -1.74
CA ALA A 107 -15.77 -60.46 -0.74
C ALA A 107 -17.12 -59.70 -0.88
N VAL A 108 -18.18 -60.51 -0.90
CA VAL A 108 -19.65 -60.35 -1.02
C VAL A 108 -20.33 -59.11 -0.37
N PRO A 109 -21.55 -58.72 -0.84
CA PRO A 109 -22.23 -57.48 -0.51
C PRO A 109 -23.14 -57.60 0.73
N GLN A 110 -23.12 -56.60 1.61
CA GLN A 110 -24.08 -56.47 2.69
C GLN A 110 -25.14 -55.40 2.38
N ARG A 111 -26.36 -55.92 2.29
CA ARG A 111 -27.66 -55.25 2.12
C ARG A 111 -27.93 -54.30 3.29
N ALA A 112 -27.98 -53.00 3.04
CA ALA A 112 -28.50 -52.02 3.99
C ALA A 112 -30.04 -52.06 4.01
N PRO A 113 -30.69 -52.07 5.18
CA PRO A 113 -32.15 -51.97 5.25
C PRO A 113 -32.61 -50.52 5.00
N ALA A 114 -33.67 -50.39 4.22
CA ALA A 114 -34.42 -49.16 4.04
C ALA A 114 -34.96 -48.67 5.39
N VAL A 115 -34.46 -47.53 5.86
CA VAL A 115 -35.10 -46.78 6.95
C VAL A 115 -36.18 -45.90 6.33
N ALA A 116 -37.43 -46.32 6.54
CA ALA A 116 -38.60 -45.55 6.22
C ALA A 116 -38.52 -44.16 6.86
N SER A 117 -38.75 -43.12 6.07
CA SER A 117 -38.90 -41.74 6.54
C SER A 117 -40.10 -41.66 7.49
N MET A 118 -39.81 -41.65 8.80
CA MET A 118 -40.77 -41.39 9.85
C MET A 118 -40.97 -39.89 9.95
N ILE A 119 -42.10 -39.40 9.44
CA ILE A 119 -42.57 -38.02 9.59
C ILE A 119 -42.99 -37.84 11.05
N PRO A 120 -42.38 -36.94 11.84
CA PRO A 120 -42.90 -36.61 13.17
C PRO A 120 -44.15 -35.75 13.01
N ASN A 121 -45.32 -36.33 13.32
CA ASN A 121 -46.58 -35.62 13.43
C ASN A 121 -46.57 -34.84 14.76
N GLN A 122 -46.17 -33.57 14.72
CA GLN A 122 -46.14 -32.68 15.89
C GLN A 122 -47.36 -31.74 15.84
N PRO A 123 -48.15 -31.60 16.94
CA PRO A 123 -49.32 -30.72 16.94
C PRO A 123 -48.90 -29.23 16.83
N PRO A 124 -49.76 -28.36 16.27
CA PRO A 124 -49.42 -26.95 16.04
C PRO A 124 -49.18 -26.21 17.36
N VAL A 125 -48.02 -25.59 17.48
CA VAL A 125 -47.67 -24.68 18.57
C VAL A 125 -48.42 -23.35 18.35
N PRO A 126 -49.22 -22.85 19.30
CA PRO A 126 -49.86 -21.54 19.14
C PRO A 126 -48.82 -20.42 19.22
N LEU A 127 -48.77 -19.56 18.19
CA LEU A 127 -48.00 -18.32 18.23
C LEU A 127 -48.67 -17.33 19.21
N THR A 128 -48.12 -17.20 20.41
CA THR A 128 -48.45 -16.10 21.32
C THR A 128 -47.56 -14.90 21.00
N LEU A 129 -48.13 -13.84 20.44
CA LEU A 129 -47.46 -12.56 20.24
C LEU A 129 -47.36 -11.82 21.60
N PRO A 130 -46.18 -11.32 22.01
CA PRO A 130 -46.07 -10.48 23.19
C PRO A 130 -46.79 -9.14 22.96
N SER A 131 -47.89 -8.94 23.67
CA SER A 131 -48.66 -7.70 23.69
C SER A 131 -47.98 -6.66 24.60
N ASN A 132 -46.81 -6.17 24.22
CA ASN A 132 -46.24 -4.96 24.81
C ASN A 132 -46.60 -3.77 23.92
N LEU A 133 -47.87 -3.34 24.03
CA LEU A 133 -48.34 -2.06 23.54
C LEU A 133 -47.67 -0.96 24.36
N LEU A 134 -46.65 -0.33 23.78
CA LEU A 134 -46.23 1.01 24.17
C LEU A 134 -47.44 1.95 23.98
N PRO A 135 -47.74 2.85 24.93
CA PRO A 135 -48.82 3.80 24.74
C PRO A 135 -48.50 4.73 23.57
N ALA A 136 -49.45 4.86 22.65
CA ALA A 136 -49.38 5.79 21.52
C ALA A 136 -49.23 7.24 22.00
N PRO A 137 -48.50 8.11 21.27
CA PRO A 137 -48.46 9.53 21.60
C PRO A 137 -49.84 10.17 21.34
N PRO A 138 -50.32 11.07 22.20
CA PRO A 138 -51.57 11.78 21.95
C PRO A 138 -51.42 12.75 20.78
N VAL A 139 -52.42 12.70 19.89
CA VAL A 139 -52.63 13.63 18.78
C VAL A 139 -52.99 15.02 19.31
N ILE A 140 -52.46 16.01 18.58
CA ILE A 140 -52.51 17.46 18.77
C ILE A 140 -53.94 18.01 18.88
N GLY A 141 -54.19 18.79 19.94
CA GLY A 141 -55.37 19.65 20.11
C GLY A 141 -55.01 20.90 20.92
N ALA A 142 -55.51 22.07 20.49
CA ALA A 142 -55.06 23.39 20.92
C ALA A 142 -55.31 23.68 22.42
N GLY A 143 -54.23 23.99 23.15
CA GLY A 143 -54.25 24.45 24.54
C GLY A 143 -52.94 25.17 24.89
N ALA A 144 -53.04 26.24 25.68
CA ALA A 144 -52.05 27.28 25.96
C ALA A 144 -50.64 26.81 26.40
N PRO A 145 -49.58 27.63 26.24
CA PRO A 145 -48.22 27.21 26.55
C PRO A 145 -48.00 27.01 28.05
N ALA A 146 -47.70 25.78 28.44
CA ALA A 146 -47.13 25.49 29.76
C ALA A 146 -45.64 25.85 29.76
N ALA A 147 -45.19 26.56 30.78
CA ALA A 147 -43.78 26.87 31.01
C ALA A 147 -42.99 25.58 31.25
N PHE A 148 -41.88 25.41 30.54
CA PHE A 148 -40.99 24.25 30.69
C PHE A 148 -39.90 24.55 31.72
N ASP A 149 -39.81 23.69 32.73
CA ASP A 149 -38.77 23.72 33.78
C ASP A 149 -37.57 22.88 33.33
N ALA A 150 -36.39 23.49 33.22
CA ALA A 150 -35.21 22.95 32.56
C ALA A 150 -34.35 22.02 33.45
N THR A 151 -34.97 21.22 34.29
CA THR A 151 -34.25 20.42 35.32
C THR A 151 -34.38 18.90 35.17
N GLN A 152 -35.03 18.37 34.12
CA GLN A 152 -35.24 16.93 33.95
C GLN A 152 -34.39 16.22 32.88
N PHE A 153 -33.45 16.90 32.20
CA PHE A 153 -32.62 16.26 31.16
C PHE A 153 -31.28 15.68 31.65
N SER A 154 -31.00 15.66 32.95
CA SER A 154 -29.69 15.22 33.46
C SER A 154 -29.51 13.70 33.67
N ASN A 155 -30.49 12.86 33.29
CA ASN A 155 -30.41 11.41 33.56
C ASN A 155 -30.39 10.48 32.33
N VAL A 156 -30.10 10.99 31.12
CA VAL A 156 -29.96 10.14 29.89
C VAL A 156 -28.49 9.87 29.53
N ILE A 157 -27.52 10.29 30.34
CA ILE A 157 -26.10 9.98 30.12
C ILE A 157 -25.53 9.26 31.34
N GLN A 158 -25.67 7.93 31.37
CA GLN A 158 -24.77 7.07 32.14
C GLN A 158 -23.87 6.30 31.17
N PRO A 159 -22.53 6.41 31.28
CA PRO A 159 -21.62 5.56 30.53
C PRO A 159 -21.59 4.16 31.17
N ASN A 160 -21.96 3.15 30.39
CA ASN A 160 -21.75 1.75 30.72
C ASN A 160 -20.24 1.47 30.77
N THR A 161 -19.69 1.31 31.97
CA THR A 161 -18.32 0.83 32.18
C THR A 161 -18.30 -0.70 32.14
N GLN A 162 -18.06 -1.26 30.95
CA GLN A 162 -17.56 -2.63 30.81
C GLN A 162 -16.35 -2.65 29.87
N ALA A 163 -15.19 -2.76 30.51
CA ALA A 163 -13.85 -3.11 30.03
C ALA A 163 -13.58 -3.07 28.51
N SER A 164 -12.86 -2.02 28.10
CA SER A 164 -11.98 -2.02 26.92
C SER A 164 -10.54 -1.69 27.37
N PRO A 165 -9.50 -2.24 26.71
CA PRO A 165 -8.09 -2.15 27.15
C PRO A 165 -7.52 -0.73 27.02
N PRO A 166 -6.40 -0.40 27.71
CA PRO A 166 -6.01 0.97 27.97
C PRO A 166 -5.58 1.70 26.69
N ALA A 167 -6.21 2.86 26.48
CA ALA A 167 -5.84 3.82 25.47
C ALA A 167 -4.49 4.47 25.82
N GLY A 168 -3.45 4.13 25.06
CA GLY A 168 -2.31 5.01 24.82
C GLY A 168 -2.69 6.08 23.79
N GLY A 169 -3.64 6.93 24.14
CA GLY A 169 -4.13 8.02 23.30
C GLY A 169 -3.65 9.35 23.86
N GLY A 170 -2.45 9.78 23.48
CA GLY A 170 -2.02 11.14 23.72
C GLY A 170 -2.97 12.10 23.01
N THR A 171 -3.74 12.89 23.76
CA THR A 171 -4.52 14.00 23.22
C THR A 171 -3.55 15.04 22.68
N VAL A 172 -3.18 14.91 21.40
CA VAL A 172 -2.40 15.94 20.71
C VAL A 172 -3.35 17.09 20.37
N ASN A 173 -3.44 18.06 21.28
CA ASN A 173 -4.06 19.36 21.03
C ASN A 173 -3.17 20.18 20.09
N GLY A 174 -3.06 19.74 18.82
CA GLY A 174 -2.62 20.58 17.71
C GLY A 174 -3.85 21.16 16.99
N PRO A 175 -3.68 22.24 16.20
CA PRO A 175 -4.76 22.76 15.36
C PRO A 175 -5.39 21.60 14.58
N ALA A 176 -6.73 21.51 14.62
CA ALA A 176 -7.48 20.48 13.90
C ALA A 176 -7.11 20.41 12.40
N GLU A 177 -6.55 21.50 11.89
CA GLU A 177 -6.13 21.73 10.52
C GLU A 177 -5.08 20.75 9.98
N ARG A 178 -4.34 19.99 10.80
CA ARG A 178 -3.30 19.06 10.30
C ARG A 178 -3.55 17.59 10.61
N ARG A 179 -4.78 17.24 10.95
CA ARG A 179 -5.16 15.88 11.34
C ARG A 179 -5.80 15.14 10.17
N THR A 180 -5.43 13.87 10.00
CA THR A 180 -6.16 12.94 9.15
C THR A 180 -6.51 11.68 9.93
N SER A 181 -7.35 10.81 9.34
CA SER A 181 -7.72 9.55 9.95
C SER A 181 -7.95 8.48 8.89
N PHE A 182 -7.37 7.32 9.10
CA PHE A 182 -7.52 6.17 8.21
C PHE A 182 -7.85 4.92 9.03
N LEU A 183 -8.97 4.29 8.67
CA LEU A 183 -9.55 3.08 9.26
C LEU A 183 -9.62 3.16 10.79
N GLY A 184 -9.98 4.36 11.28
CA GLY A 184 -10.17 4.73 12.68
C GLY A 184 -8.89 4.83 13.51
N ILE A 185 -7.73 4.97 12.88
CA ILE A 185 -6.55 5.60 13.49
C ILE A 185 -6.54 7.06 13.05
N SER A 186 -6.23 7.99 13.95
CA SER A 186 -6.08 9.41 13.62
C SER A 186 -4.74 9.95 14.10
N ASP A 187 -4.08 10.73 13.25
CA ASP A 187 -2.78 11.32 13.55
C ASP A 187 -2.59 12.68 12.85
N VAL A 188 -1.57 13.42 13.29
CA VAL A 188 -1.24 14.78 12.86
C VAL A 188 0.12 14.81 12.18
N GLY A 189 0.21 15.43 11.00
CA GLY A 189 1.44 15.46 10.23
C GLY A 189 1.39 16.42 9.05
N ARG A 190 2.53 16.58 8.37
CA ARG A 190 2.66 17.33 7.12
C ARG A 190 2.79 16.40 5.92
N ARG A 191 3.42 15.23 6.11
CA ARG A 191 3.66 14.23 5.07
C ARG A 191 3.11 12.88 5.48
N PHE A 192 2.15 12.36 4.71
CA PHE A 192 1.50 11.08 4.96
C PHE A 192 1.82 10.08 3.86
N VAL A 193 2.07 8.83 4.21
CA VAL A 193 2.19 7.75 3.22
C VAL A 193 1.20 6.64 3.59
N TYR A 194 0.35 6.28 2.63
CA TYR A 194 -0.58 5.16 2.74
C TYR A 194 0.03 3.96 2.00
N VAL A 195 0.27 2.87 2.72
CA VAL A 195 0.84 1.63 2.20
C VAL A 195 -0.24 0.56 2.30
N ILE A 196 -0.87 0.24 1.18
CA ILE A 196 -2.09 -0.57 1.14
C ILE A 196 -1.83 -1.88 0.42
N ASP A 197 -2.07 -2.99 1.12
CA ASP A 197 -2.03 -4.31 0.50
C ASP A 197 -3.14 -4.43 -0.56
N ARG A 198 -2.77 -4.98 -1.71
CA ARG A 198 -3.69 -5.36 -2.78
C ARG A 198 -3.51 -6.82 -3.18
N SER A 199 -3.02 -7.66 -2.28
CA SER A 199 -2.99 -9.11 -2.44
C SER A 199 -4.38 -9.69 -2.75
N SER A 200 -4.41 -10.91 -3.29
CA SER A 200 -5.65 -11.58 -3.67
C SER A 200 -6.68 -11.70 -2.53
N SER A 201 -6.23 -11.88 -1.29
CA SER A 201 -7.09 -11.93 -0.10
C SER A 201 -7.83 -10.61 0.19
N MET A 202 -7.35 -9.48 -0.35
CA MET A 202 -8.03 -8.18 -0.25
C MET A 202 -9.25 -8.05 -1.18
N GLU A 203 -9.50 -9.04 -2.05
CA GLU A 203 -10.74 -9.12 -2.83
C GLU A 203 -11.94 -9.52 -1.95
N GLU A 204 -11.70 -10.40 -0.98
CA GLU A 204 -12.77 -10.97 -0.17
C GLU A 204 -13.45 -9.91 0.70
N ASP A 205 -14.76 -10.08 0.90
CA ASP A 205 -15.60 -9.19 1.73
C ASP A 205 -15.50 -7.69 1.40
N GLY A 206 -15.06 -7.35 0.18
CA GLY A 206 -14.89 -5.97 -0.25
C GLY A 206 -13.80 -5.22 0.52
N ARG A 207 -12.82 -5.91 1.11
CA ARG A 207 -11.69 -5.31 1.86
C ARG A 207 -11.02 -4.17 1.10
N LEU A 208 -10.59 -4.39 -0.14
CA LEU A 208 -9.96 -3.35 -0.94
C LEU A 208 -10.94 -2.20 -1.27
N ARG A 209 -12.22 -2.49 -1.47
CA ARG A 209 -13.25 -1.47 -1.72
C ARG A 209 -13.44 -0.57 -0.49
N ALA A 210 -13.53 -1.17 0.70
CA ALA A 210 -13.61 -0.45 1.97
C ALA A 210 -12.35 0.40 2.21
N ALA A 211 -11.16 -0.16 1.95
CA ALA A 211 -9.89 0.54 2.05
C ALA A 211 -9.82 1.78 1.14
N LYS A 212 -10.22 1.66 -0.12
CA LYS A 212 -10.25 2.79 -1.07
C LYS A 212 -11.24 3.87 -0.66
N THR A 213 -12.42 3.46 -0.17
CA THR A 213 -13.46 4.38 0.29
C THR A 213 -12.97 5.20 1.47
N ASP A 214 -12.39 4.54 2.47
CA ASP A 214 -11.85 5.21 3.66
C ASP A 214 -10.59 6.02 3.33
N LEU A 215 -9.77 5.57 2.39
CA LEU A 215 -8.63 6.35 1.89
C LEU A 215 -9.10 7.69 1.32
N LEU A 216 -10.11 7.71 0.44
CA LEU A 216 -10.64 8.96 -0.11
C LEU A 216 -11.18 9.87 1.02
N ALA A 217 -11.91 9.32 1.98
CA ALA A 217 -12.38 10.07 3.14
C ALA A 217 -11.23 10.61 4.03
N SER A 218 -10.12 9.90 4.11
CA SER A 218 -8.89 10.33 4.80
C SER A 218 -8.20 11.48 4.05
N LEU A 219 -8.12 11.38 2.72
CA LEU A 219 -7.55 12.42 1.87
C LEU A 219 -8.39 13.71 1.89
N ASP A 220 -9.71 13.59 2.02
CA ASP A 220 -10.60 14.75 2.09
C ASP A 220 -10.39 15.62 3.34
N LYS A 221 -9.73 15.08 4.37
CA LYS A 221 -9.35 15.82 5.58
C LYS A 221 -8.01 16.54 5.45
N LEU A 222 -7.24 16.26 4.40
CA LEU A 222 -5.95 16.90 4.18
C LEU A 222 -6.15 18.28 3.57
N ASN A 223 -5.39 19.25 4.07
CA ASN A 223 -5.35 20.59 3.50
C ASN A 223 -4.27 20.70 2.40
N GLU A 224 -4.29 21.81 1.67
CA GLU A 224 -3.39 22.05 0.53
C GLU A 224 -1.89 22.15 0.91
N SER A 225 -1.58 22.46 2.18
CA SER A 225 -0.19 22.52 2.67
C SER A 225 0.37 21.15 3.05
N GLN A 226 -0.48 20.13 3.16
CA GLN A 226 -0.11 18.75 3.48
C GLN A 226 0.15 17.95 2.20
N GLN A 227 1.13 17.06 2.30
CA GLN A 227 1.51 16.16 1.23
C GLN A 227 1.12 14.73 1.58
N PHE A 228 0.76 13.97 0.57
CA PHE A 228 0.45 12.56 0.73
C PHE A 228 0.97 11.72 -0.44
N GLN A 229 1.23 10.46 -0.15
CA GLN A 229 1.63 9.47 -1.14
C GLN A 229 0.89 8.17 -0.88
N ILE A 230 0.55 7.46 -1.96
CA ILE A 230 -0.13 6.18 -1.90
C ILE A 230 0.72 5.13 -2.60
N ILE A 231 0.92 4.01 -1.91
CA ILE A 231 1.68 2.86 -2.39
C ILE A 231 0.76 1.64 -2.24
N PHE A 232 0.29 1.12 -3.36
CA PHE A 232 -0.33 -0.20 -3.38
C PHE A 232 0.75 -1.25 -3.53
N TYR A 233 0.65 -2.38 -2.85
CA TYR A 233 1.65 -3.43 -2.99
C TYR A 233 1.03 -4.82 -2.96
N ASN A 234 1.74 -5.75 -3.58
CA ASN A 234 1.53 -7.18 -3.47
C ASN A 234 2.93 -7.82 -3.31
N ALA A 235 3.42 -8.58 -4.29
CA ALA A 235 4.83 -8.93 -4.42
C ALA A 235 5.72 -7.71 -4.70
N TYR A 236 5.19 -6.66 -5.35
CA TYR A 236 5.93 -5.45 -5.73
C TYR A 236 5.17 -4.17 -5.34
N PRO A 237 5.88 -3.10 -4.91
CA PRO A 237 5.25 -1.82 -4.63
C PRO A 237 4.95 -1.03 -5.91
N THR A 238 3.72 -0.57 -6.03
CA THR A 238 3.21 0.34 -7.06
C THR A 238 2.94 1.70 -6.43
N VAL A 239 3.79 2.67 -6.74
CA VAL A 239 3.66 4.05 -6.26
C VAL A 239 2.75 4.81 -7.22
N LEU A 240 1.65 5.37 -6.71
CA LEU A 240 0.82 6.28 -7.49
C LEU A 240 1.58 7.57 -7.78
N LYS A 241 1.57 8.05 -9.02
CA LYS A 241 2.32 9.26 -9.40
C LYS A 241 1.39 10.41 -9.73
N PRO A 242 1.69 11.65 -9.28
CA PRO A 242 1.09 12.85 -9.83
C PRO A 242 1.27 12.86 -11.35
N ARG A 243 0.27 13.32 -12.12
CA ARG A 243 0.39 13.39 -13.59
C ARG A 243 1.47 14.38 -14.01
N ASN A 244 1.77 15.33 -13.14
CA ASN A 244 2.82 16.31 -13.29
C ASN A 244 4.01 15.88 -12.41
N ASP A 245 5.06 15.32 -13.03
CA ASP A 245 6.29 14.82 -12.37
C ASP A 245 7.14 15.91 -11.66
N ARG A 246 6.59 17.11 -11.45
CA ARG A 246 7.26 18.20 -10.71
C ARG A 246 7.46 17.91 -9.23
N PHE A 247 6.64 17.02 -8.66
CA PHE A 247 6.68 16.68 -7.25
C PHE A 247 6.63 15.18 -7.06
N ASP A 248 7.41 14.70 -6.09
CA ASP A 248 7.46 13.27 -5.75
C ASP A 248 6.20 12.78 -5.02
N MET A 249 5.39 13.68 -4.46
CA MET A 249 4.19 13.40 -3.69
C MET A 249 3.03 14.28 -4.14
N PHE A 250 1.81 13.83 -3.85
CA PHE A 250 0.61 14.64 -3.98
C PHE A 250 0.50 15.65 -2.84
N PHE A 251 -0.31 16.68 -3.06
CA PHE A 251 -0.77 17.71 -2.14
C PHE A 251 -2.27 17.54 -1.93
N GLY A 252 -2.76 17.91 -0.74
CA GLY A 252 -4.18 17.87 -0.36
C GLY A 252 -5.07 18.88 -1.10
N THR A 253 -4.89 19.04 -2.41
CA THR A 253 -5.71 19.87 -3.30
C THR A 253 -6.80 19.03 -3.96
N ASP A 254 -7.94 19.64 -4.26
CA ASP A 254 -9.10 18.98 -4.89
C ASP A 254 -8.73 18.34 -6.23
N ALA A 255 -7.92 19.03 -7.04
CA ALA A 255 -7.46 18.56 -8.33
C ALA A 255 -6.64 17.27 -8.21
N GLN A 256 -5.74 17.19 -7.23
CA GLN A 256 -4.90 16.01 -7.02
C GLN A 256 -5.66 14.87 -6.32
N ARG A 257 -6.61 15.19 -5.44
CA ARG A 257 -7.56 14.19 -4.90
C ARG A 257 -8.38 13.53 -6.00
N LEU A 258 -8.89 14.32 -6.95
CA LEU A 258 -9.61 13.80 -8.12
C LEU A 258 -8.71 12.91 -8.98
N GLN A 259 -7.46 13.32 -9.20
CA GLN A 259 -6.48 12.51 -9.95
C GLN A 259 -6.24 11.15 -9.28
N VAL A 260 -6.12 11.11 -7.96
CA VAL A 260 -5.98 9.88 -7.19
C VAL A 260 -7.23 9.02 -7.32
N SER A 261 -8.43 9.61 -7.21
CA SER A 261 -9.69 8.87 -7.32
C SER A 261 -9.84 8.15 -8.66
N ASP A 262 -9.33 8.73 -9.74
CA ASP A 262 -9.30 8.11 -11.07
C ASP A 262 -8.31 6.93 -11.11
N GLN A 263 -7.09 7.13 -10.61
CA GLN A 263 -6.08 6.07 -10.54
C GLN A 263 -6.54 4.87 -9.69
N LEU A 264 -7.26 5.12 -8.59
CA LEU A 264 -7.78 4.07 -7.70
C LEU A 264 -8.74 3.11 -8.42
N ARG A 265 -9.42 3.52 -9.49
CA ARG A 265 -10.34 2.66 -10.26
C ARG A 265 -9.61 1.51 -10.95
N SER A 266 -8.36 1.74 -11.35
CA SER A 266 -7.52 0.73 -12.04
C SER A 266 -6.88 -0.29 -11.11
N ILE A 267 -6.89 -0.05 -9.80
CA ILE A 267 -6.25 -0.94 -8.84
C ILE A 267 -7.16 -2.13 -8.55
N VAL A 268 -6.70 -3.34 -8.85
CA VAL A 268 -7.42 -4.58 -8.52
C VAL A 268 -6.63 -5.41 -7.50
N PRO A 269 -7.27 -6.27 -6.70
CA PRO A 269 -6.55 -7.27 -5.90
C PRO A 269 -5.83 -8.26 -6.82
N ASP A 270 -4.59 -8.64 -6.49
CA ASP A 270 -3.79 -9.58 -7.27
C ASP A 270 -2.51 -10.04 -6.52
N GLY A 271 -2.16 -11.31 -6.67
CA GLY A 271 -0.90 -11.89 -6.21
C GLY A 271 -0.79 -12.11 -4.70
N GLY A 272 0.45 -12.34 -4.25
CA GLY A 272 0.82 -12.51 -2.83
C GLY A 272 1.33 -11.23 -2.18
N THR A 273 1.97 -11.34 -1.03
CA THR A 273 2.26 -10.18 -0.16
C THR A 273 3.74 -10.08 0.23
N ARG A 274 4.34 -8.90 0.04
CA ARG A 274 5.70 -8.55 0.49
C ARG A 274 5.69 -7.15 1.13
N HIS A 275 5.56 -7.10 2.45
CA HIS A 275 5.50 -5.84 3.21
C HIS A 275 6.81 -5.04 3.19
N PHE A 276 7.95 -5.72 3.35
CA PHE A 276 9.24 -5.04 3.56
C PHE A 276 9.61 -4.09 2.40
N PRO A 277 9.58 -4.51 1.12
CA PRO A 277 9.87 -3.60 0.00
C PRO A 277 8.96 -2.38 -0.06
N ALA A 278 7.67 -2.54 0.28
CA ALA A 278 6.70 -1.45 0.27
C ALA A 278 6.98 -0.43 1.37
N LEU A 279 7.29 -0.89 2.58
CA LEU A 279 7.65 -0.02 3.70
C LEU A 279 9.00 0.69 3.46
N ILE A 280 9.98 0.02 2.88
CA ILE A 280 11.24 0.66 2.46
C ILE A 280 10.97 1.74 1.41
N GLN A 281 10.07 1.48 0.45
CA GLN A 281 9.68 2.49 -0.52
C GLN A 281 8.96 3.68 0.13
N ALA A 282 8.11 3.44 1.12
CA ALA A 282 7.42 4.48 1.88
C ALA A 282 8.39 5.41 2.62
N LEU A 283 9.40 4.85 3.29
CA LEU A 283 10.39 5.63 4.04
C LEU A 283 11.20 6.61 3.17
N LYS A 284 11.35 6.33 1.86
CA LYS A 284 12.07 7.23 0.92
C LYS A 284 11.40 8.59 0.79
N PHE A 285 10.08 8.68 1.00
CA PHE A 285 9.32 9.92 0.93
C PHE A 285 9.49 10.81 2.17
N LYS A 286 10.25 10.35 3.18
CA LYS A 286 10.44 11.02 4.48
C LYS A 286 9.11 11.46 5.10
N PRO A 287 8.16 10.52 5.31
CA PRO A 287 6.88 10.85 5.90
C PRO A 287 7.00 11.17 7.39
N ASP A 288 6.03 11.91 7.92
CA ASP A 288 5.82 12.02 9.36
C ASP A 288 4.96 10.84 9.86
N VAL A 289 4.08 10.32 9.00
CA VAL A 289 3.11 9.27 9.32
C VAL A 289 3.01 8.27 8.17
N ILE A 290 3.08 6.99 8.50
CA ILE A 290 2.81 5.87 7.60
C ILE A 290 1.59 5.11 8.11
N PHE A 291 0.61 4.90 7.24
CA PHE A 291 -0.50 3.98 7.49
C PHE A 291 -0.29 2.71 6.66
N LEU A 292 0.00 1.59 7.31
CA LEU A 292 0.09 0.28 6.70
C LEU A 292 -1.26 -0.44 6.84
N LEU A 293 -1.83 -0.90 5.73
CA LEU A 293 -3.00 -1.77 5.70
C LEU A 293 -2.64 -3.13 5.11
N THR A 294 -3.05 -4.19 5.78
CA THR A 294 -2.90 -5.59 5.36
C THR A 294 -4.03 -6.45 5.94
N ASP A 295 -4.20 -7.66 5.42
CA ASP A 295 -5.04 -8.71 6.03
C ASP A 295 -4.32 -9.50 7.13
N GLY A 296 -3.04 -9.22 7.37
CA GLY A 296 -2.25 -9.82 8.46
C GLY A 296 -1.84 -11.28 8.21
N ALA A 297 -1.83 -11.72 6.95
CA ALA A 297 -1.47 -13.08 6.57
C ALA A 297 -0.08 -13.51 7.12
N ALA A 298 -0.06 -14.54 7.95
CA ALA A 298 1.11 -14.99 8.70
C ALA A 298 2.26 -15.45 7.78
N GLU A 299 1.94 -15.99 6.61
CA GLU A 299 2.91 -16.40 5.58
C GLU A 299 3.76 -15.25 5.02
N SER A 300 3.26 -14.02 5.14
CA SER A 300 3.91 -12.80 4.66
C SER A 300 4.48 -11.93 5.78
N ALA A 301 4.45 -12.44 7.03
CA ALA A 301 4.90 -11.72 8.20
C ALA A 301 6.34 -11.22 8.07
N LEU A 302 6.58 -10.00 8.57
CA LEU A 302 7.93 -9.44 8.62
C LEU A 302 8.80 -10.24 9.59
N SER A 303 9.97 -10.65 9.13
CA SER A 303 10.97 -11.28 10.01
C SER A 303 11.50 -10.29 11.04
N SER A 304 12.02 -10.78 12.18
CA SER A 304 12.67 -9.93 13.19
C SER A 304 13.77 -9.04 12.61
N ARG A 305 14.53 -9.57 11.63
CA ARG A 305 15.57 -8.80 10.94
C ARG A 305 14.99 -7.67 10.10
N GLU A 306 13.92 -7.92 9.35
CA GLU A 306 13.24 -6.89 8.57
C GLU A 306 12.62 -5.80 9.46
N LEU A 307 12.06 -6.19 10.62
CA LEU A 307 11.56 -5.23 11.61
C LEU A 307 12.67 -4.34 12.18
N ASP A 308 13.81 -4.94 12.56
CA ASP A 308 14.96 -4.18 13.05
C ASP A 308 15.54 -3.25 11.96
N ASP A 309 15.66 -3.75 10.72
CA ASP A 309 16.10 -2.94 9.59
C ASP A 309 15.17 -1.75 9.33
N LEU A 310 13.84 -1.96 9.42
CA LEU A 310 12.85 -0.90 9.30
C LEU A 310 12.98 0.13 10.42
N ARG A 311 13.13 -0.32 11.66
CA ARG A 311 13.33 0.55 12.83
C ARG A 311 14.58 1.41 12.69
N VAL A 312 15.70 0.81 12.31
CA VAL A 312 16.98 1.52 12.12
C VAL A 312 16.87 2.55 10.99
N ARG A 313 16.26 2.18 9.85
CA ARG A 313 16.11 3.09 8.70
C ARG A 313 15.12 4.21 8.96
N ASN A 314 14.05 3.94 9.71
CA ASN A 314 13.10 4.96 10.10
C ASN A 314 13.75 5.96 11.08
N GLY A 315 14.55 5.47 12.03
CA GLY A 315 15.29 6.32 12.97
C GLY A 315 14.41 7.24 13.82
N GLY A 316 13.12 6.90 13.97
CA GLY A 316 12.11 7.74 14.63
C GLY A 316 11.55 8.89 13.78
N GLY A 317 11.82 8.93 12.48
CA GLY A 317 11.34 9.99 11.58
C GLY A 317 9.85 9.91 11.28
N ALA A 318 9.31 8.71 11.10
CA ALA A 318 7.89 8.47 10.83
C ALA A 318 7.23 7.65 11.95
N ARG A 319 5.98 7.97 12.27
CA ARG A 319 5.11 7.08 13.04
C ARG A 319 4.48 6.05 12.13
N ILE A 320 4.58 4.76 12.45
CA ILE A 320 4.04 3.69 11.60
C ILE A 320 2.82 3.08 12.26
N HIS A 321 1.64 3.40 11.76
CA HIS A 321 0.39 2.80 12.17
C HIS A 321 0.08 1.56 11.33
N CYS A 322 -0.40 0.51 11.97
CA CYS A 322 -0.73 -0.76 11.32
C CYS A 322 -2.22 -1.05 11.48
N ILE A 323 -2.90 -1.30 10.36
CA ILE A 323 -4.29 -1.73 10.32
C ILE A 323 -4.34 -3.14 9.74
N GLU A 324 -5.01 -4.02 10.45
CA GLU A 324 -5.26 -5.39 10.04
C GLU A 324 -6.74 -5.60 9.73
N PHE A 325 -7.00 -6.17 8.57
CA PHE A 325 -8.32 -6.67 8.19
C PHE A 325 -8.43 -8.16 8.48
N GLY A 326 -9.50 -8.56 9.15
CA GLY A 326 -9.80 -9.98 9.32
C GLY A 326 -11.28 -10.21 9.56
N ARG A 327 -11.66 -11.47 9.72
CA ARG A 327 -13.04 -11.85 10.06
C ARG A 327 -13.16 -12.11 11.57
N GLY A 328 -14.29 -11.77 12.16
CA GLY A 328 -14.62 -12.13 13.54
C GLY A 328 -13.80 -11.38 14.60
N SER A 329 -13.93 -11.79 15.86
CA SER A 329 -13.18 -11.16 16.94
C SER A 329 -11.72 -11.66 16.95
N LYS A 330 -10.78 -10.77 17.31
CA LYS A 330 -9.33 -11.04 17.42
C LYS A 330 -8.99 -12.32 18.20
N SER A 331 -9.89 -12.78 19.08
CA SER A 331 -9.72 -13.98 19.91
C SER A 331 -10.15 -15.29 19.25
N VAL A 332 -10.96 -15.28 18.19
CA VAL A 332 -11.60 -16.49 17.63
C VAL A 332 -10.82 -17.09 16.45
N ASN A 333 -10.08 -16.28 15.69
CA ASN A 333 -9.38 -16.73 14.48
C ASN A 333 -7.86 -16.88 14.64
N GLY A 334 -7.39 -17.19 15.86
CA GLY A 334 -6.01 -17.66 16.08
C GLY A 334 -4.91 -16.58 16.18
N ALA A 335 -5.18 -15.32 15.86
CA ALA A 335 -4.25 -14.20 16.09
C ALA A 335 -4.47 -13.56 17.47
N SER A 336 -4.09 -14.29 18.53
CA SER A 336 -4.26 -13.91 19.94
C SER A 336 -3.97 -12.42 20.21
N ALA A 337 -4.92 -11.79 20.90
CA ALA A 337 -5.06 -10.36 21.04
C ALA A 337 -3.94 -9.62 21.78
N ALA A 338 -2.93 -10.28 22.33
CA ALA A 338 -1.92 -9.64 23.17
C ALA A 338 -0.53 -10.26 23.13
N SER A 339 -0.23 -11.18 22.21
CA SER A 339 1.10 -11.79 22.12
C SER A 339 1.47 -12.14 20.68
N GLY A 340 2.33 -11.33 20.05
CA GLY A 340 3.18 -11.80 18.95
C GLY A 340 2.77 -11.50 17.51
N ASN A 341 1.86 -10.56 17.23
CA ASN A 341 1.66 -10.09 15.85
C ASN A 341 2.78 -9.12 15.45
N TYR A 342 3.47 -9.40 14.33
CA TYR A 342 4.54 -8.54 13.81
C TYR A 342 4.07 -7.10 13.53
N LEU A 343 2.77 -6.90 13.24
CA LEU A 343 2.16 -5.58 13.04
C LEU A 343 2.09 -4.77 14.32
N ASP A 344 1.74 -5.41 15.44
CA ASP A 344 1.73 -4.77 16.77
C ASP A 344 3.16 -4.35 17.17
N ARG A 345 4.13 -5.26 16.95
CA ARG A 345 5.55 -4.97 17.17
C ARG A 345 6.03 -3.82 16.29
N LEU A 346 5.74 -3.84 14.99
CA LEU A 346 6.11 -2.78 14.04
C LEU A 346 5.55 -1.43 14.47
N ALA A 347 4.26 -1.38 14.85
CA ALA A 347 3.63 -0.13 15.28
C ALA A 347 4.27 0.39 16.56
N ARG A 348 4.41 -0.46 17.58
CA ARG A 348 4.97 -0.07 18.89
C ARG A 348 6.40 0.42 18.78
N GLU A 349 7.25 -0.25 18.00
CA GLU A 349 8.65 0.13 17.80
C GLU A 349 8.82 1.45 17.03
N ASN A 350 7.78 1.91 16.33
CA ASN A 350 7.78 3.15 15.55
C ASN A 350 6.74 4.15 16.05
N GLN A 351 6.43 4.14 17.36
CA GLN A 351 5.54 5.12 18.00
C GLN A 351 4.16 5.26 17.34
N GLY A 352 3.68 4.20 16.68
CA GLY A 352 2.39 4.13 16.03
C GLY A 352 1.36 3.36 16.85
N GLN A 353 0.26 3.02 16.18
CA GLN A 353 -0.87 2.31 16.75
C GLN A 353 -1.22 1.12 15.86
N TYR A 354 -1.64 0.03 16.48
CA TYR A 354 -2.17 -1.15 15.79
C TYR A 354 -3.68 -1.23 16.01
N VAL A 355 -4.44 -1.45 14.94
CA VAL A 355 -5.91 -1.61 14.98
C VAL A 355 -6.33 -2.79 14.12
N TYR A 356 -7.17 -3.65 14.69
CA TYR A 356 -7.85 -4.71 13.96
C TYR A 356 -9.25 -4.26 13.54
N ARG A 357 -9.64 -4.57 12.29
CA ARG A 357 -10.98 -4.30 11.77
C ARG A 357 -11.62 -5.58 11.25
N ASP A 358 -12.79 -5.88 11.81
CA ASP A 358 -13.63 -6.97 11.35
C ASP A 358 -14.36 -6.57 10.06
N VAL A 359 -14.01 -7.23 8.97
CA VAL A 359 -14.51 -6.91 7.63
C VAL A 359 -15.97 -7.29 7.45
N THR A 360 -16.50 -8.18 8.29
CA THR A 360 -17.92 -8.56 8.24
C THR A 360 -18.84 -7.39 8.60
N GLN A 361 -18.33 -6.41 9.36
CA GLN A 361 -19.07 -5.21 9.73
C GLN A 361 -19.18 -4.19 8.59
N PHE A 362 -18.30 -4.26 7.58
CA PHE A 362 -18.35 -3.34 6.44
C PHE A 362 -19.54 -3.63 5.52
N ARG A 363 -19.99 -4.89 5.44
CA ARG A 363 -21.16 -5.30 4.66
C ARG A 363 -22.49 -4.75 5.21
N LEU A 364 -22.55 -4.47 6.51
CA LEU A 364 -23.78 -3.99 7.17
C LEU A 364 -24.02 -2.48 7.00
N ARG A 365 -23.12 -1.76 6.31
CA ARG A 365 -23.18 -0.30 6.12
C ARG A 365 -23.39 0.13 4.66
N GLU A 366 -23.63 -0.83 3.77
CA GLU A 366 -24.19 -0.58 2.43
C GLU A 366 -25.70 -0.42 2.54
#